data_AF-A0A7S4R5X2-F1
#
_entry.id   AF-A0A7S4R5X2-F1
#
_cell.length_a   1.000
_cell.length_b   1.000
_cell.length_c   1.000
_cell.angle_alpha   90.00
_cell.angle_beta   90.00
_cell.angle_gamma   90.00
#
_symmetry.space_group_name_H-M   'P 1'
#
loop_
_entity.id
_entity.type
_entity.pdbx_description
1 polymer ?
#
loop_
_entity_poly.entity_id
_entity_poly.type
_entity_poly.pdbx_seq_one_letter_code
_entity_poly.pdbx_strand_id
1 'polypeptide(L)'
;REPDNTANVLGQAAPCEPRQCPCALLRDRESMVVSGRAKLLLTLWLKLAVRSSGAGGQGLLQGHALIEALAPELQAPVEVGVSDPLWLGLTQRHSARVLAPRLRTGFEAIVGARGAEDARTLRAFAVGANTALVRSTGDADRWTGRSGWRPLDSNLSGNLTVVRGSGDGTAVVHRTDHAHKTQVLIPISALILGTVLGLARCPSAGLTLGYFGAQSGLSLYMKLVLCDAVISEELGLKGMPAAFLITAVQQVVAFLSMSTFFAVSWVANWRAEPKRPKSSRQLAMVLCLSLSFAANIGLNNFSLSLMAISLNLVIRTCLPLVTLAMHALIGVLQPGAFPKVRSSEAAVVLAGVACAGLVTLSEFKTSMDVAEFRQQMLGVLMCFVSICAGSLDLILGKLLGKQMGLNAMETTWYMSLPAASALLPPALFVHHPVEWRGFPQTTDWAVLMKVLDLKPFTLVLVLLSGVFSVSYNVLRYAMVQQLSASHTAFAGNFNKALTILISLVLGLERLPDGMWCSVMLLSIVGSISAFMAYSLMTTANAVRSPTKVLKEVAQTEA
;
A
#
# COMPACT_ATOMS: atom_id res chain seq x y z
N ARG A 1 48.66 3.30 -66.59
CA ARG A 1 48.46 3.93 -65.26
C ARG A 1 47.96 2.82 -64.34
N GLU A 2 48.93 2.12 -63.78
CA GLU A 2 48.88 1.22 -62.62
C GLU A 2 48.34 1.92 -61.34
N PRO A 3 48.14 1.22 -60.20
CA PRO A 3 47.59 -0.14 -60.07
C PRO A 3 46.71 -0.36 -58.81
N ASP A 4 46.27 -1.62 -58.69
CA ASP A 4 45.84 -2.41 -57.53
C ASP A 4 46.21 -1.95 -56.11
N ASN A 5 45.32 -2.26 -55.15
CA ASN A 5 45.73 -2.90 -53.89
C ASN A 5 44.57 -3.62 -53.19
N THR A 6 44.46 -4.91 -53.48
CA THR A 6 43.97 -5.96 -52.59
C THR A 6 44.99 -6.16 -51.46
N ALA A 7 44.56 -6.01 -50.20
CA ALA A 7 45.34 -6.45 -49.05
C ALA A 7 44.45 -7.10 -47.99
N ASN A 8 44.63 -8.42 -47.90
CA ASN A 8 44.34 -9.32 -46.81
C ASN A 8 44.38 -8.70 -45.41
N VAL A 9 43.32 -8.92 -44.62
CA VAL A 9 43.45 -9.23 -43.18
C VAL A 9 42.50 -10.39 -42.85
N LEU A 10 43.05 -11.60 -42.97
CA LEU A 10 42.57 -12.80 -42.29
C LEU A 10 42.76 -12.61 -40.78
N GLY A 11 41.71 -12.18 -40.09
CA GLY A 11 41.61 -12.23 -38.63
C GLY A 11 41.14 -13.61 -38.18
N GLN A 12 42.03 -14.32 -37.50
CA GLN A 12 41.86 -15.67 -36.97
C GLN A 12 40.55 -15.82 -36.16
N ALA A 13 39.72 -16.78 -36.56
CA ALA A 13 38.66 -17.33 -35.73
C ALA A 13 39.29 -18.16 -34.61
N ALA A 14 39.12 -17.73 -33.36
CA ALA A 14 39.42 -18.54 -32.19
C ALA A 14 38.35 -19.65 -32.04
N PRO A 15 38.74 -20.88 -31.66
CA PRO A 15 37.76 -21.94 -31.42
C PRO A 15 36.98 -21.66 -30.13
N CYS A 16 35.66 -21.51 -30.25
CA CYS A 16 34.74 -21.55 -29.12
C CYS A 16 34.70 -22.97 -28.52
N GLU A 17 35.30 -23.14 -27.34
CA GLU A 17 35.05 -24.31 -26.48
C GLU A 17 33.59 -24.29 -25.98
N PRO A 18 32.85 -25.42 -26.09
CA PRO A 18 31.54 -25.54 -25.46
C PRO A 18 31.72 -25.83 -23.96
N ARG A 19 31.82 -24.78 -23.14
CA ARG A 19 31.64 -24.93 -21.69
C ARG A 19 30.16 -25.17 -21.39
N GLN A 20 29.84 -26.43 -21.13
CA GLN A 20 28.62 -26.87 -20.46
C GLN A 20 28.38 -26.00 -19.22
N CYS A 21 27.22 -25.36 -19.16
CA CYS A 21 26.85 -24.45 -18.07
C CYS A 21 25.82 -25.15 -17.16
N PRO A 22 26.18 -25.62 -15.95
CA PRO A 22 25.23 -26.23 -15.00
C PRO A 22 24.40 -25.18 -14.22
N CYS A 23 24.45 -23.90 -14.61
CA CYS A 23 23.97 -22.79 -13.80
C CYS A 23 22.44 -22.58 -13.83
N ALA A 24 21.72 -23.16 -14.79
CA ALA A 24 20.26 -22.98 -14.88
C ALA A 24 19.51 -23.74 -13.77
N LEU A 25 19.94 -24.96 -13.45
CA LEU A 25 19.29 -25.83 -12.46
C LEU A 25 19.58 -25.42 -11.00
N LEU A 26 20.73 -24.81 -10.74
CA LEU A 26 21.06 -24.26 -9.42
C LEU A 26 20.28 -22.96 -9.12
N ARG A 27 20.00 -22.14 -10.14
CA ARG A 27 19.23 -20.91 -10.01
C ARG A 27 17.76 -21.17 -9.63
N ASP A 28 17.18 -22.28 -10.11
CA ASP A 28 15.81 -22.69 -9.75
C ASP A 28 15.69 -23.28 -8.33
N ARG A 29 16.73 -23.96 -7.83
CA ARG A 29 16.76 -24.42 -6.43
C ARG A 29 16.91 -23.26 -5.44
N GLU A 30 17.75 -22.27 -5.76
CA GLU A 30 17.92 -21.09 -4.90
C GLU A 30 16.65 -20.22 -4.85
N SER A 31 15.93 -20.07 -5.98
CA SER A 31 14.69 -19.28 -6.02
C SER A 31 13.58 -19.88 -5.14
N MET A 32 13.46 -21.21 -5.08
CA MET A 32 12.50 -21.89 -4.20
C MET A 32 12.82 -21.73 -2.71
N VAL A 33 14.11 -21.84 -2.31
CA VAL A 33 14.54 -21.67 -0.91
C VAL A 33 14.36 -20.22 -0.44
N VAL A 34 14.64 -19.25 -1.32
CA VAL A 34 14.46 -17.82 -1.05
C VAL A 34 12.98 -17.46 -0.87
N SER A 35 12.09 -18.05 -1.68
CA SER A 35 10.63 -17.90 -1.54
C SER A 35 10.11 -18.40 -0.18
N GLY A 36 10.62 -19.55 0.30
CA GLY A 36 10.25 -20.09 1.62
C GLY A 36 10.64 -19.18 2.78
N ARG A 37 11.84 -18.57 2.73
CA ARG A 37 12.32 -17.64 3.77
C ARG A 37 11.53 -16.33 3.77
N ALA A 38 11.19 -15.79 2.60
CA ALA A 38 10.39 -14.58 2.50
C ALA A 38 8.97 -14.76 3.08
N LYS A 39 8.33 -15.91 2.82
CA LYS A 39 7.03 -16.26 3.41
C LYS A 39 7.10 -16.34 4.94
N LEU A 40 8.14 -16.96 5.49
CA LEU A 40 8.32 -17.05 6.94
C LEU A 40 8.47 -15.67 7.59
N LEU A 41 9.29 -14.79 6.99
CA LEU A 41 9.51 -13.43 7.49
C LEU A 41 8.23 -12.59 7.48
N LEU A 42 7.42 -12.69 6.42
CA LEU A 42 6.14 -11.99 6.33
C LEU A 42 5.15 -12.47 7.39
N THR A 43 5.03 -13.79 7.58
CA THR A 43 4.16 -14.38 8.61
C THR A 43 4.60 -14.01 10.01
N LEU A 44 5.90 -13.99 10.28
CA LEU A 44 6.44 -13.54 11.57
C LEU A 44 6.15 -12.05 11.80
N TRP A 45 6.27 -11.22 10.76
CA TRP A 45 5.95 -9.81 10.84
C TRP A 45 4.47 -9.56 11.16
N LEU A 46 3.54 -10.24 10.48
CA LEU A 46 2.11 -10.14 10.78
C LEU A 46 1.80 -10.56 12.22
N LYS A 47 2.41 -11.66 12.70
CA LYS A 47 2.26 -12.10 14.09
C LYS A 47 2.82 -11.10 15.09
N LEU A 48 3.97 -10.50 14.80
CA LEU A 48 4.59 -9.48 15.64
C LEU A 48 3.76 -8.19 15.66
N ALA A 49 3.22 -7.76 14.52
CA ALA A 49 2.33 -6.60 14.42
C ALA A 49 1.09 -6.79 15.30
N VAL A 50 0.43 -7.96 15.20
CA VAL A 50 -0.73 -8.31 16.02
C VAL A 50 -0.38 -8.42 17.50
N ARG A 51 0.81 -8.94 17.85
CA ARG A 51 1.24 -9.06 19.25
C ARG A 51 1.62 -7.69 19.85
N SER A 52 2.24 -6.82 19.06
CA SER A 52 2.70 -5.49 19.49
C SER A 52 1.56 -4.51 19.72
N SER A 53 0.38 -4.76 19.14
CA SER A 53 -0.75 -3.83 19.22
C SER A 53 -1.40 -3.73 20.59
N GLY A 54 -1.08 -4.62 21.53
CA GLY A 54 -1.67 -4.61 22.87
C GLY A 54 -3.19 -4.77 22.85
N ALA A 55 -3.76 -5.28 21.76
CA ALA A 55 -5.19 -5.45 21.61
C ALA A 55 -5.73 -6.29 22.77
N GLY A 56 -6.76 -5.78 23.47
CA GLY A 56 -7.43 -6.52 24.53
C GLY A 56 -7.96 -7.87 24.05
N GLY A 57 -8.36 -8.76 24.97
CA GLY A 57 -8.68 -10.16 24.66
C GLY A 57 -9.59 -10.40 23.44
N GLN A 58 -10.55 -9.52 23.17
CA GLN A 58 -11.40 -9.58 21.98
C GLN A 58 -10.68 -9.27 20.66
N GLY A 59 -9.82 -8.25 20.62
CA GLY A 59 -9.05 -7.91 19.41
C GLY A 59 -7.98 -8.96 19.11
N LEU A 60 -7.42 -9.58 20.14
CA LEU A 60 -6.46 -10.68 20.00
C LEU A 60 -7.13 -11.94 19.43
N LEU A 61 -8.35 -12.26 19.88
CA LEU A 61 -9.17 -13.37 19.35
C LEU A 61 -9.56 -13.15 17.88
N GLN A 62 -10.00 -11.94 17.51
CA GLN A 62 -10.33 -11.61 16.13
C GLN A 62 -9.10 -11.64 15.21
N GLY A 63 -7.97 -11.10 15.67
CA GLY A 63 -6.71 -11.14 14.93
C GLY A 63 -6.19 -12.57 14.73
N HIS A 64 -6.28 -13.41 15.76
CA HIS A 64 -5.90 -14.84 15.66
C HIS A 64 -6.81 -15.61 14.70
N ALA A 65 -8.13 -15.43 14.81
CA ALA A 65 -9.10 -16.08 13.92
C ALA A 65 -8.89 -15.67 12.45
N LEU A 66 -8.53 -14.42 12.19
CA LEU A 66 -8.23 -13.94 10.84
C LEU A 66 -6.90 -14.52 10.31
N ILE A 67 -5.86 -14.58 11.15
CA ILE A 67 -4.58 -15.21 10.77
C ILE A 67 -4.76 -16.70 10.51
N GLU A 68 -5.57 -17.39 11.31
CA GLU A 68 -5.93 -18.80 11.10
C GLU A 68 -6.77 -19.01 9.85
N ALA A 69 -7.68 -18.10 9.52
CA ALA A 69 -8.45 -18.15 8.27
C ALA A 69 -7.56 -17.96 7.02
N LEU A 70 -6.47 -17.20 7.13
CA LEU A 70 -5.50 -16.96 6.04
C LEU A 70 -4.41 -18.05 5.94
N ALA A 71 -4.23 -18.87 6.99
CA ALA A 71 -3.19 -19.90 7.05
C ALA A 71 -3.30 -21.00 5.96
N PRO A 72 -4.50 -21.49 5.57
CA PRO A 72 -4.64 -22.50 4.52
C PRO A 72 -4.22 -21.99 3.14
N GLU A 73 -4.53 -20.73 2.80
CA GLU A 73 -4.12 -20.12 1.52
C GLU A 73 -2.61 -19.90 1.46
N LEU A 74 -1.96 -19.57 2.59
CA LEU A 74 -0.51 -19.41 2.67
C LEU A 74 0.25 -20.74 2.58
N GLN A 75 -0.41 -21.86 2.93
CA GLN A 75 0.16 -23.21 2.97
C GLN A 75 -0.16 -24.06 1.73
N ALA A 76 -1.02 -23.59 0.80
CA ALA A 76 -1.34 -24.35 -0.39
C ALA A 76 -0.08 -24.68 -1.22
N PRO A 77 0.27 -25.97 -1.42
CA PRO A 77 1.35 -26.34 -2.31
C PRO A 77 0.97 -25.97 -3.75
N VAL A 78 1.90 -25.35 -4.48
CA VAL A 78 1.76 -25.16 -5.92
C VAL A 78 1.88 -26.54 -6.56
N GLU A 79 0.76 -27.18 -6.86
CA GLU A 79 0.74 -28.36 -7.73
C GLU A 79 1.15 -27.92 -9.13
N VAL A 80 2.43 -28.08 -9.44
CA VAL A 80 2.92 -28.02 -10.81
C VAL A 80 2.49 -29.33 -11.47
N GLY A 81 1.40 -29.29 -12.22
CA GLY A 81 1.02 -30.38 -13.12
C GLY A 81 2.10 -30.58 -14.18
N VAL A 82 3.03 -31.49 -13.93
CA VAL A 82 3.97 -32.02 -14.92
C VAL A 82 3.35 -33.30 -15.47
N SER A 83 2.71 -33.17 -16.63
CA SER A 83 2.29 -34.32 -17.43
C SER A 83 3.51 -34.80 -18.22
N ASP A 84 4.27 -35.77 -17.68
CA ASP A 84 5.02 -36.76 -18.47
C ASP A 84 5.49 -37.94 -17.57
N PRO A 85 5.24 -39.20 -17.95
CA PRO A 85 5.54 -40.36 -17.12
C PRO A 85 6.87 -40.98 -17.53
N LEU A 86 8.01 -40.50 -17.00
CA LEU A 86 9.27 -41.24 -17.17
C LEU A 86 10.36 -41.00 -16.12
N TRP A 87 10.02 -40.43 -14.95
CA TRP A 87 11.00 -40.18 -13.89
C TRP A 87 10.48 -40.50 -12.48
N LEU A 88 9.83 -41.65 -12.32
CA LEU A 88 9.49 -42.21 -10.99
C LEU A 88 10.24 -43.51 -10.74
N GLY A 89 11.55 -43.36 -10.51
CA GLY A 89 12.39 -44.40 -9.94
C GLY A 89 13.65 -43.74 -9.40
N LEU A 90 13.84 -43.80 -8.07
CA LEU A 90 15.00 -43.30 -7.30
C LEU A 90 14.98 -41.82 -6.87
N THR A 91 14.09 -41.42 -5.97
CA THR A 91 14.41 -40.48 -4.86
C THR A 91 13.27 -40.39 -3.82
N GLN A 92 12.90 -41.50 -3.17
CA GLN A 92 11.85 -41.45 -2.13
C GLN A 92 12.12 -42.31 -0.88
N ARG A 93 13.39 -42.47 -0.45
CA ARG A 93 13.68 -43.24 0.78
C ARG A 93 14.73 -42.71 1.77
N HIS A 94 15.31 -41.52 1.64
CA HIS A 94 16.39 -41.11 2.56
C HIS A 94 16.26 -39.81 3.37
N SER A 95 15.19 -39.03 3.25
CA SER A 95 15.13 -37.74 3.98
C SER A 95 14.30 -37.72 5.27
N ALA A 96 13.59 -38.81 5.62
CA ALA A 96 12.63 -38.79 6.73
C ALA A 96 13.12 -39.42 8.05
N ARG A 97 14.33 -40.01 8.12
CA ARG A 97 14.80 -40.72 9.34
C ARG A 97 15.91 -40.04 10.14
N VAL A 98 16.41 -38.87 9.72
CA VAL A 98 17.53 -38.20 10.40
C VAL A 98 17.14 -36.91 11.12
N LEU A 99 15.99 -36.29 10.80
CA LEU A 99 15.64 -34.97 11.34
C LEU A 99 14.76 -34.98 12.60
N ALA A 100 14.03 -36.06 12.86
CA ALA A 100 13.13 -36.16 14.02
C ALA A 100 13.84 -36.29 15.39
N PRO A 101 14.99 -36.98 15.53
CA PRO A 101 15.64 -37.11 16.84
C PRO A 101 16.35 -35.83 17.32
N ARG A 102 16.74 -34.94 16.40
CA ARG A 102 17.48 -33.69 16.71
C ARG A 102 16.58 -32.52 17.13
N LEU A 103 15.31 -32.54 16.73
CA LEU A 103 14.33 -31.53 17.17
C LEU A 103 13.80 -31.80 18.59
N ARG A 104 13.76 -33.08 19.02
CA ARG A 104 13.33 -33.45 20.36
C ARG A 104 14.36 -33.07 21.44
N THR A 105 15.65 -33.25 21.13
CA THR A 105 16.77 -32.89 22.01
C THR A 105 16.97 -31.38 22.13
N GLY A 106 16.67 -30.60 21.07
CA GLY A 106 16.67 -29.14 21.13
C GLY A 106 15.53 -28.54 21.95
N PHE A 107 14.34 -29.17 21.94
CA PHE A 107 13.18 -28.70 22.67
C PHE A 107 13.27 -29.00 24.18
N GLU A 108 13.82 -30.16 24.55
CA GLU A 108 14.04 -30.53 25.96
C GLU A 108 15.16 -29.68 26.61
N ALA A 109 16.18 -29.27 25.84
CA ALA A 109 17.24 -28.39 26.33
C ALA A 109 16.75 -26.94 26.62
N ILE A 110 15.70 -26.47 25.93
CA ILE A 110 15.12 -25.14 26.14
C ILE A 110 14.12 -25.14 27.30
N VAL A 111 13.43 -26.25 27.54
CA VAL A 111 12.49 -26.40 28.67
C VAL A 111 13.22 -26.70 29.98
N GLY A 112 14.39 -27.35 29.94
CA GLY A 112 15.21 -27.62 31.13
C GLY A 112 15.96 -26.41 31.72
N ALA A 113 16.01 -25.28 31.01
CA ALA A 113 16.84 -24.12 31.39
C ALA A 113 16.07 -22.97 32.09
N ARG A 114 14.78 -23.15 32.42
CA ARG A 114 14.03 -22.17 33.22
C ARG A 114 13.56 -22.80 34.52
N GLY A 115 14.31 -22.47 35.58
CA GLY A 115 14.03 -22.87 36.95
C GLY A 115 12.64 -22.47 37.44
N ALA A 116 12.14 -23.35 38.29
CA ALA A 116 10.91 -23.31 39.04
C ALA A 116 10.59 -21.97 39.72
N GLU A 117 9.68 -21.18 39.13
CA GLU A 117 8.88 -20.23 39.90
C GLU A 117 7.43 -20.03 39.40
N ASP A 118 6.97 -20.82 38.43
CA ASP A 118 5.64 -20.63 37.81
C ASP A 118 4.70 -21.86 37.89
N ALA A 119 5.02 -22.82 38.75
CA ALA A 119 4.21 -24.03 38.93
C ALA A 119 2.93 -23.82 39.76
N ARG A 120 2.71 -22.63 40.34
CA ARG A 120 1.48 -22.29 41.08
C ARG A 120 0.44 -21.58 40.21
N THR A 121 0.86 -20.84 39.19
CA THR A 121 -0.02 -20.11 38.26
C THR A 121 -0.76 -21.05 37.31
N LEU A 122 -0.16 -22.20 36.96
CA LEU A 122 -0.76 -23.23 36.11
C LEU A 122 -1.80 -24.13 36.80
N ARG A 123 -1.86 -24.16 38.14
CA ARG A 123 -2.92 -24.90 38.87
C ARG A 123 -4.21 -24.10 39.05
N ALA A 124 -4.16 -22.77 38.98
CA ALA A 124 -5.35 -21.92 39.00
C ALA A 124 -6.11 -21.93 37.66
N PHE A 125 -5.43 -22.25 36.55
CA PHE A 125 -6.03 -22.29 35.22
C PHE A 125 -6.80 -23.59 34.92
N ALA A 126 -6.53 -24.67 35.67
CA ALA A 126 -7.15 -25.98 35.47
C ALA A 126 -8.47 -26.19 36.26
N VAL A 127 -8.86 -25.25 37.12
CA VAL A 127 -10.10 -25.34 37.93
C VAL A 127 -11.21 -24.41 37.42
N GLY A 128 -10.89 -23.39 36.62
CA GLY A 128 -11.88 -22.44 36.08
C GLY A 128 -12.57 -22.86 34.77
N ALA A 129 -12.11 -23.92 34.10
CA ALA A 129 -12.59 -24.31 32.78
C ALA A 129 -13.75 -25.32 32.77
N ASN A 130 -14.25 -25.74 33.95
CA ASN A 130 -15.30 -26.77 34.07
C ASN A 130 -16.65 -26.24 34.62
N THR A 131 -16.86 -24.92 34.63
CA THR A 131 -18.09 -24.32 35.21
C THR A 131 -18.80 -23.32 34.29
N ALA A 132 -18.54 -23.37 32.97
CA ALA A 132 -19.20 -22.50 31.99
C ALA A 132 -19.76 -23.27 30.79
N LEU A 133 -20.18 -24.52 31.00
CA LEU A 133 -20.87 -25.32 29.99
C LEU A 133 -22.11 -26.05 30.54
N VAL A 134 -22.86 -25.42 31.44
CA VAL A 134 -24.25 -25.79 31.78
C VAL A 134 -24.98 -24.53 32.23
N ARG A 135 -25.53 -23.76 31.28
CA ARG A 135 -26.68 -22.85 31.44
C ARG A 135 -26.84 -22.00 30.17
N SER A 136 -27.73 -22.42 29.29
CA SER A 136 -28.73 -21.57 28.63
C SER A 136 -29.31 -22.33 27.42
N THR A 137 -30.12 -23.34 27.75
CA THR A 137 -31.24 -23.76 26.92
C THR A 137 -32.47 -23.46 27.77
N GLY A 138 -33.37 -22.60 27.29
CA GLY A 138 -34.62 -22.31 28.01
C GLY A 138 -35.31 -21.03 27.55
N ASP A 139 -36.37 -21.26 26.79
CA ASP A 139 -37.63 -20.51 26.76
C ASP A 139 -37.79 -19.26 25.87
N ALA A 140 -38.45 -19.53 24.75
CA ALA A 140 -39.40 -18.66 24.08
C ALA A 140 -40.74 -18.64 24.84
N ASP A 141 -41.37 -17.46 24.86
CA ASP A 141 -42.80 -17.18 24.64
C ASP A 141 -43.50 -16.24 25.64
N ARG A 142 -44.27 -15.33 25.00
CA ARG A 142 -45.29 -14.38 25.48
C ARG A 142 -44.80 -13.13 26.21
N TRP A 143 -45.18 -11.97 25.67
CA TRP A 143 -46.29 -11.17 26.21
C TRP A 143 -46.78 -10.17 25.16
N THR A 144 -48.11 -10.03 25.11
CA THR A 144 -48.92 -9.24 24.18
C THR A 144 -49.21 -7.84 24.72
N GLY A 145 -49.29 -6.83 23.85
CA GLY A 145 -50.36 -5.82 23.92
C GLY A 145 -50.01 -4.37 24.29
N ARG A 146 -50.30 -3.48 23.30
CA ARG A 146 -50.85 -2.11 23.36
C ARG A 146 -50.04 -0.90 23.88
N SER A 147 -49.99 0.06 22.96
CA SER A 147 -50.24 1.52 23.07
C SER A 147 -49.12 2.48 23.48
N GLY A 148 -48.94 3.49 22.61
CA GLY A 148 -48.58 4.86 23.00
C GLY A 148 -47.10 5.23 22.91
N TRP A 149 -46.61 5.61 21.73
CA TRP A 149 -45.30 6.26 21.58
C TRP A 149 -45.46 7.77 21.39
N ARG A 150 -45.18 8.53 22.46
CA ARG A 150 -44.60 9.88 22.38
C ARG A 150 -43.09 9.75 22.57
N PRO A 151 -42.25 10.59 21.95
CA PRO A 151 -40.80 10.45 22.01
C PRO A 151 -40.29 11.00 23.36
N LEU A 152 -39.49 10.19 24.06
CA LEU A 152 -38.66 10.64 25.17
C LEU A 152 -37.21 10.29 24.84
N ASP A 153 -36.33 11.26 25.01
CA ASP A 153 -34.88 11.17 24.85
C ASP A 153 -34.29 9.95 25.55
N SER A 154 -33.44 9.20 24.85
CA SER A 154 -32.56 8.20 25.44
C SER A 154 -31.12 8.42 25.00
N ASN A 155 -30.39 9.02 25.94
CA ASN A 155 -28.95 9.04 26.04
C ASN A 155 -28.36 7.64 26.23
N LEU A 156 -27.11 7.51 25.77
CA LEU A 156 -26.02 6.71 26.33
C LEU A 156 -26.35 5.35 26.98
N SER A 157 -26.06 4.28 26.24
CA SER A 157 -25.71 2.97 26.80
C SER A 157 -24.41 2.46 26.20
N GLY A 158 -23.32 3.17 26.50
CA GLY A 158 -21.97 2.61 26.43
C GLY A 158 -21.58 2.09 27.81
N ASN A 159 -21.18 0.82 27.89
CA ASN A 159 -20.70 0.18 29.11
C ASN A 159 -19.53 0.96 29.75
N LEU A 160 -19.86 1.88 30.65
CA LEU A 160 -18.95 2.45 31.63
C LEU A 160 -18.97 1.54 32.86
N THR A 161 -17.86 0.86 33.10
CA THR A 161 -17.53 0.40 34.45
C THR A 161 -17.23 1.64 35.28
N VAL A 162 -18.26 2.15 35.96
CA VAL A 162 -18.14 3.25 36.92
C VAL A 162 -17.43 2.70 38.17
N VAL A 163 -16.12 2.90 38.24
CA VAL A 163 -15.42 2.90 39.53
C VAL A 163 -15.78 4.20 40.21
N ARG A 164 -16.63 4.12 41.24
CA ARG A 164 -17.11 5.27 42.01
C ARG A 164 -15.98 5.76 42.93
N GLY A 165 -15.11 6.62 42.41
CA GLY A 165 -14.19 7.43 43.20
C GLY A 165 -14.90 8.69 43.67
N SER A 166 -15.09 8.84 44.98
CA SER A 166 -15.59 10.07 45.59
C SER A 166 -14.40 11.00 45.84
N GLY A 167 -14.37 12.15 45.17
CA GLY A 167 -13.38 13.21 45.41
C GLY A 167 -12.86 13.82 44.11
N ASP A 168 -13.02 15.14 43.98
CA ASP A 168 -12.68 15.96 42.82
C ASP A 168 -11.34 15.59 42.17
N GLY A 169 -11.44 15.06 40.96
CA GLY A 169 -10.32 14.74 40.10
C GLY A 169 -10.86 14.37 38.74
N THR A 170 -10.85 15.33 37.81
CA THR A 170 -11.10 15.07 36.39
C THR A 170 -10.13 14.01 35.90
N ALA A 171 -10.57 12.76 35.87
CA ALA A 171 -9.83 11.66 35.27
C ALA A 171 -9.84 11.85 33.74
N VAL A 172 -8.89 12.63 33.25
CA VAL A 172 -8.57 12.69 31.82
C VAL A 172 -8.08 11.30 31.43
N VAL A 173 -8.89 10.58 30.68
CA VAL A 173 -8.62 9.22 30.23
C VAL A 173 -7.40 9.23 29.30
N HIS A 174 -6.24 8.82 29.82
CA HIS A 174 -4.93 8.71 29.14
C HIS A 174 -4.87 7.63 28.03
N ARG A 175 -6.01 7.24 27.43
CA ARG A 175 -6.08 6.08 26.52
C ARG A 175 -5.57 6.36 25.10
N THR A 176 -5.26 7.61 24.76
CA THR A 176 -4.84 8.02 23.41
C THR A 176 -3.36 7.74 23.10
N ASP A 177 -2.48 7.76 24.10
CA ASP A 177 -1.03 7.76 23.83
C ASP A 177 -0.48 6.41 23.35
N HIS A 178 -1.09 5.29 23.77
CA HIS A 178 -0.67 3.96 23.34
C HIS A 178 -1.09 3.65 21.89
N ALA A 179 -2.26 4.11 21.46
CA ALA A 179 -2.75 3.86 20.11
C ALA A 179 -1.87 4.53 19.05
N HIS A 180 -1.43 5.77 19.30
CA HIS A 180 -0.56 6.52 18.38
C HIS A 180 0.80 5.86 18.18
N LYS A 181 1.43 5.37 19.25
CA LYS A 181 2.74 4.70 19.19
C LYS A 181 2.69 3.43 18.33
N THR A 182 1.62 2.65 18.49
CA THR A 182 1.42 1.41 17.71
C THR A 182 1.21 1.69 16.22
N GLN A 183 0.49 2.76 15.87
CA GLN A 183 0.20 3.11 14.47
C GLN A 183 1.48 3.43 13.67
N VAL A 184 2.41 4.18 14.28
CA VAL A 184 3.66 4.57 13.63
C VAL A 184 4.60 3.37 13.44
N LEU A 185 4.50 2.34 14.29
CA LEU A 185 5.35 1.14 14.20
C LEU A 185 5.09 0.33 12.92
N ILE A 186 3.87 0.35 12.41
CA ILE A 186 3.46 -0.44 11.22
C ILE A 186 4.19 0.00 9.95
N PRO A 187 4.12 1.27 9.50
CA PRO A 187 4.84 1.71 8.30
C PRO A 187 6.36 1.59 8.48
N ILE A 188 6.89 1.85 9.68
CA ILE A 188 8.33 1.72 9.95
C ILE A 188 8.77 0.27 9.81
N SER A 189 8.05 -0.68 10.41
CA SER A 189 8.38 -2.10 10.32
C SER A 189 8.24 -2.64 8.90
N ALA A 190 7.24 -2.17 8.13
CA ALA A 190 7.13 -2.46 6.70
C ALA A 190 8.31 -1.91 5.88
N LEU A 191 8.78 -0.69 6.15
CA LEU A 191 9.96 -0.11 5.49
C LEU A 191 11.24 -0.89 5.80
N ILE A 192 11.46 -1.25 7.07
CA ILE A 192 12.62 -2.05 7.50
C ILE A 192 12.58 -3.42 6.83
N LEU A 193 11.46 -4.13 6.92
CA LEU A 193 11.32 -5.45 6.33
C LEU A 193 11.41 -5.40 4.79
N GLY A 194 10.85 -4.36 4.17
CA GLY A 194 10.97 -4.13 2.73
C GLY A 194 12.42 -3.96 2.29
N THR A 195 13.20 -3.23 3.08
CA THR A 195 14.64 -3.04 2.83
C THR A 195 15.42 -4.34 3.02
N VAL A 196 15.17 -5.08 4.11
CA VAL A 196 15.79 -6.39 4.35
C VAL A 196 15.47 -7.38 3.23
N LEU A 197 14.22 -7.44 2.77
CA LEU A 197 13.81 -8.30 1.65
C LEU A 197 14.45 -7.86 0.32
N GLY A 198 14.58 -6.55 0.09
CA GLY A 198 15.30 -6.01 -1.07
C GLY A 198 16.76 -6.46 -1.08
N LEU A 199 17.44 -6.40 0.07
CA LEU A 199 18.82 -6.88 0.24
C LEU A 199 18.93 -8.42 0.14
N ALA A 200 17.90 -9.16 0.57
CA ALA A 200 17.84 -10.62 0.51
C ALA A 200 17.53 -11.19 -0.89
N ARG A 201 17.68 -10.40 -1.96
CA ARG A 201 17.41 -10.78 -3.36
C ARG A 201 15.93 -11.10 -3.65
N CYS A 202 15.01 -10.50 -2.89
CA CYS A 202 13.57 -10.51 -3.18
C CYS A 202 13.10 -9.11 -3.61
N PRO A 203 13.59 -8.54 -4.73
CA PRO A 203 13.40 -7.13 -5.06
C PRO A 203 11.92 -6.75 -5.21
N SER A 204 11.09 -7.58 -5.83
CA SER A 204 9.66 -7.29 -6.02
C SER A 204 8.89 -7.22 -4.69
N ALA A 205 9.16 -8.16 -3.78
CA ALA A 205 8.52 -8.20 -2.46
C ALA A 205 9.02 -7.03 -1.59
N GLY A 206 10.34 -6.79 -1.58
CA GLY A 206 10.94 -5.67 -0.86
C GLY A 206 10.43 -4.32 -1.34
N LEU A 207 10.31 -4.13 -2.65
CA LEU A 207 9.79 -2.92 -3.27
C LEU A 207 8.30 -2.70 -2.94
N THR A 208 7.47 -3.75 -3.03
CA THR A 208 6.04 -3.66 -2.71
C THR A 208 5.82 -3.34 -1.23
N LEU A 209 6.56 -3.99 -0.33
CA LEU A 209 6.45 -3.76 1.11
C LEU A 209 7.03 -2.39 1.52
N GLY A 210 8.13 -1.97 0.90
CA GLY A 210 8.67 -0.62 1.07
C GLY A 210 7.70 0.45 0.56
N TYR A 211 7.06 0.24 -0.58
CA TYR A 211 6.02 1.12 -1.11
C TYR A 211 4.81 1.19 -0.18
N PHE A 212 4.35 0.06 0.38
CA PHE A 212 3.30 0.02 1.41
C PHE A 212 3.70 0.85 2.64
N GLY A 213 4.89 0.62 3.20
CA GLY A 213 5.38 1.35 4.36
C GLY A 213 5.48 2.86 4.11
N ALA A 214 5.99 3.27 2.94
CA ALA A 214 6.08 4.68 2.57
C ALA A 214 4.70 5.31 2.35
N GLN A 215 3.78 4.64 1.66
CA GLN A 215 2.43 5.13 1.40
C GLN A 215 1.63 5.28 2.69
N SER A 216 1.58 4.23 3.51
CA SER A 216 0.86 4.23 4.79
C SER A 216 1.51 5.20 5.78
N GLY A 217 2.84 5.26 5.82
CA GLY A 217 3.58 6.21 6.66
C GLY A 217 3.28 7.66 6.31
N LEU A 218 3.30 8.02 5.02
CA LEU A 218 2.93 9.35 4.57
C LEU A 218 1.48 9.67 4.92
N SER A 219 0.56 8.73 4.72
CA SER A 219 -0.88 8.92 5.00
C SER A 219 -1.15 9.12 6.49
N LEU A 220 -0.50 8.32 7.35
CA LEU A 220 -0.55 8.46 8.80
C LEU A 220 0.09 9.78 9.26
N TYR A 221 1.21 10.19 8.65
CA TYR A 221 1.85 11.47 8.96
C TYR A 221 0.91 12.64 8.66
N MET A 222 0.27 12.67 7.49
CA MET A 222 -0.69 13.74 7.17
C MET A 222 -1.83 13.77 8.19
N LYS A 223 -2.39 12.60 8.54
CA LYS A 223 -3.55 12.51 9.44
C LYS A 223 -3.19 12.84 10.90
N LEU A 224 -2.16 12.22 11.46
CA LEU A 224 -1.85 12.31 12.89
C LEU A 224 -0.95 13.48 13.25
N VAL A 225 -0.10 13.94 12.33
CA VAL A 225 0.86 15.01 12.62
C VAL A 225 0.35 16.33 12.06
N LEU A 226 -0.06 16.37 10.79
CA LEU A 226 -0.51 17.63 10.20
C LEU A 226 -1.94 18.01 10.57
N CYS A 227 -2.90 17.08 10.63
CA CYS A 227 -4.28 17.46 10.99
C CYS A 227 -4.44 17.76 12.49
N ASP A 228 -3.71 17.07 13.37
CA ASP A 228 -3.79 17.29 14.82
C ASP A 228 -2.89 18.43 15.32
N ALA A 229 -2.08 19.04 14.45
CA ALA A 229 -1.25 20.18 14.81
C ALA A 229 -2.12 21.34 15.29
N VAL A 230 -2.05 21.65 16.59
CA VAL A 230 -2.77 22.78 17.19
C VAL A 230 -2.11 24.08 16.74
N ILE A 231 -2.83 24.87 15.94
CA ILE A 231 -2.36 26.17 15.44
C ILE A 231 -2.63 27.26 16.48
N SER A 232 -3.85 27.29 17.02
CA SER A 232 -4.25 28.20 18.10
C SER A 232 -5.33 27.54 18.95
N GLU A 233 -5.07 27.39 20.25
CA GLU A 233 -6.05 26.84 21.20
C GLU A 233 -7.22 27.79 21.41
N GLU A 234 -6.94 29.09 21.50
CA GLU A 234 -7.95 30.13 21.73
C GLU A 234 -8.99 30.20 20.61
N LEU A 235 -8.54 30.09 19.35
CA LEU A 235 -9.40 30.10 18.18
C LEU A 235 -9.94 28.70 17.82
N GLY A 236 -9.50 27.66 18.52
CA GLY A 236 -9.82 26.27 18.21
C GLY A 236 -9.37 25.84 16.81
N LEU A 237 -8.28 26.44 16.29
CA LEU A 237 -7.75 26.13 14.96
C LEU A 237 -6.79 24.95 15.05
N LYS A 238 -7.13 23.87 14.36
CA LYS A 238 -6.30 22.67 14.23
C LYS A 238 -6.03 22.38 12.77
N GLY A 239 -4.85 21.82 12.55
CA GLY A 239 -4.35 21.39 11.26
C GLY A 239 -4.12 22.50 10.25
N MET A 240 -3.69 22.09 9.06
CA MET A 240 -3.43 22.98 7.93
C MET A 240 -4.19 22.48 6.68
N PRO A 241 -5.46 22.90 6.50
CA PRO A 241 -6.31 22.49 5.39
C PRO A 241 -5.93 23.28 4.12
N ALA A 242 -4.72 23.07 3.62
CA ALA A 242 -4.16 23.76 2.46
C ALA A 242 -3.53 22.73 1.51
N ALA A 243 -4.38 21.85 0.97
CA ALA A 243 -3.89 20.61 0.39
C ALA A 243 -3.16 20.78 -0.96
N PHE A 244 -3.52 21.77 -1.78
CA PHE A 244 -2.78 22.08 -2.99
C PHE A 244 -1.41 22.67 -2.65
N LEU A 245 -1.38 23.60 -1.71
CA LEU A 245 -0.15 24.29 -1.30
C LEU A 245 0.81 23.35 -0.58
N ILE A 246 0.32 22.50 0.32
CA ILE A 246 1.14 21.47 0.98
C ILE A 246 1.76 20.55 -0.08
N THR A 247 0.98 20.12 -1.07
CA THR A 247 1.51 19.27 -2.15
C THR A 247 2.53 20.04 -3.01
N ALA A 248 2.30 21.32 -3.32
CA ALA A 248 3.25 22.14 -4.06
C ALA A 248 4.58 22.28 -3.29
N VAL A 249 4.53 22.58 -1.99
CA VAL A 249 5.70 22.66 -1.11
C VAL A 249 6.43 21.31 -1.05
N GLN A 250 5.72 20.20 -0.93
CA GLN A 250 6.34 18.86 -0.96
C GLN A 250 7.09 18.61 -2.28
N GLN A 251 6.54 19.04 -3.41
CA GLN A 251 7.22 18.93 -4.70
C GLN A 251 8.44 19.84 -4.80
N VAL A 252 8.41 21.06 -4.25
CA VAL A 252 9.60 21.92 -4.16
C VAL A 252 10.68 21.26 -3.30
N VAL A 253 10.32 20.74 -2.13
CA VAL A 253 11.24 20.00 -1.25
C VAL A 253 11.81 18.78 -1.97
N ALA A 254 10.99 18.08 -2.76
CA ALA A 254 11.45 16.93 -3.52
C ALA A 254 12.46 17.31 -4.60
N PHE A 255 12.21 18.39 -5.34
CA PHE A 255 13.15 18.94 -6.30
C PHE A 255 14.48 19.32 -5.64
N LEU A 256 14.46 20.05 -4.51
CA LEU A 256 15.65 20.48 -3.79
C LEU A 256 16.43 19.29 -3.20
N SER A 257 15.73 18.32 -2.63
CA SER A 257 16.34 17.11 -2.04
C SER A 257 17.04 16.27 -3.12
N MET A 258 16.37 16.05 -4.26
CA MET A 258 16.97 15.31 -5.37
C MET A 258 18.14 16.07 -6.02
N SER A 259 18.03 17.40 -6.15
CA SER A 259 19.13 18.24 -6.65
C SER A 259 20.35 18.16 -5.75
N THR A 260 20.13 18.18 -4.43
CA THR A 260 21.20 18.00 -3.44
C THR A 260 21.82 16.61 -3.53
N PHE A 261 21.00 15.56 -3.67
CA PHE A 261 21.47 14.19 -3.85
C PHE A 261 22.37 14.06 -5.10
N PHE A 262 21.99 14.65 -6.23
CA PHE A 262 22.82 14.63 -7.44
C PHE A 262 24.11 15.45 -7.28
N ALA A 263 24.05 16.61 -6.64
CA ALA A 263 25.23 17.43 -6.35
C ALA A 263 26.22 16.68 -5.43
N VAL A 264 25.74 16.04 -4.37
CA VAL A 264 26.57 15.23 -3.47
C VAL A 264 27.14 14.01 -4.18
N SER A 265 26.33 13.33 -5.01
CA SER A 265 26.80 12.18 -5.81
C SER A 265 27.94 12.57 -6.75
N TRP A 266 27.86 13.76 -7.36
CA TRP A 266 28.90 14.29 -8.22
C TRP A 266 30.22 14.53 -7.47
N VAL A 267 30.16 15.10 -6.26
CA VAL A 267 31.33 15.30 -5.39
C VAL A 267 31.88 13.97 -4.87
N ALA A 268 31.02 12.99 -4.57
CA ALA A 268 31.39 11.69 -4.01
C ALA A 268 31.94 10.69 -5.04
N ASN A 269 32.17 11.08 -6.30
CA ASN A 269 32.54 10.19 -7.41
C ASN A 269 31.55 9.04 -7.69
N TRP A 270 30.34 9.10 -7.12
CA TRP A 270 29.23 8.26 -7.52
C TRP A 270 28.63 8.90 -8.77
N ARG A 271 29.10 8.49 -9.96
CA ARG A 271 28.74 9.06 -11.27
C ARG A 271 27.27 8.82 -11.66
N ALA A 272 26.33 9.25 -10.82
CA ALA A 272 24.92 9.32 -11.13
C ALA A 272 24.67 10.58 -11.96
N GLU A 273 24.90 10.50 -13.27
CA GLU A 273 24.66 11.61 -14.18
C GLU A 273 23.20 11.60 -14.66
N PRO A 274 22.40 12.64 -14.36
CA PRO A 274 21.00 12.69 -14.78
C PRO A 274 20.89 12.76 -16.31
N LYS A 275 20.15 11.83 -16.91
CA LYS A 275 19.92 11.78 -18.35
C LYS A 275 19.08 12.96 -18.82
N ARG A 276 19.70 13.87 -19.57
CA ARG A 276 19.02 15.02 -20.17
C ARG A 276 18.00 14.58 -21.25
N PRO A 277 16.75 15.06 -21.22
CA PRO A 277 15.80 14.84 -22.30
C PRO A 277 16.32 15.52 -23.57
N LYS A 278 16.52 14.75 -24.65
CA LYS A 278 17.10 15.25 -25.92
C LYS A 278 16.06 15.76 -26.92
N SER A 279 14.79 15.39 -26.75
CA SER A 279 13.73 15.66 -27.72
C SER A 279 12.57 16.44 -27.10
N SER A 280 11.97 17.35 -27.85
CA SER A 280 10.75 18.06 -27.44
C SER A 280 9.60 17.13 -27.09
N ARG A 281 9.54 15.94 -27.70
CA ARG A 281 8.55 14.90 -27.34
C ARG A 281 8.78 14.36 -25.92
N GLN A 282 10.05 14.19 -25.52
CA GLN A 282 10.41 13.75 -24.18
C GLN A 282 10.05 14.80 -23.14
N LEU A 283 10.33 16.08 -23.45
CA LEU A 283 9.91 17.19 -22.60
C LEU A 283 8.37 17.26 -22.48
N ALA A 284 7.64 17.11 -23.58
CA ALA A 284 6.18 17.07 -23.56
C ALA A 284 5.64 15.90 -22.70
N MET A 285 6.27 14.72 -22.74
CA MET A 285 5.88 13.60 -21.88
C MET A 285 6.14 13.89 -20.39
N VAL A 286 7.27 14.53 -20.05
CA VAL A 286 7.58 14.94 -18.67
C VAL A 286 6.57 15.99 -18.17
N LEU A 287 6.21 16.97 -19.01
CA LEU A 287 5.19 17.97 -18.67
C LEU A 287 3.81 17.32 -18.49
N CYS A 288 3.44 16.39 -19.38
CA CYS A 288 2.18 15.65 -19.27
C CYS A 288 2.14 14.76 -18.02
N LEU A 289 3.25 14.10 -17.68
CA LEU A 289 3.40 13.35 -16.44
C LEU A 289 3.18 14.28 -15.23
N SER A 290 3.85 15.42 -15.21
CA SER A 290 3.80 16.38 -14.10
C SER A 290 2.40 16.97 -13.90
N LEU A 291 1.71 17.31 -14.99
CA LEU A 291 0.34 17.79 -14.95
C LEU A 291 -0.63 16.70 -14.49
N SER A 292 -0.44 15.46 -14.96
CA SER A 292 -1.24 14.30 -14.53
C SER A 292 -1.03 13.99 -13.05
N PHE A 293 0.20 14.09 -12.55
CA PHE A 293 0.53 13.95 -11.14
C PHE A 293 -0.14 15.05 -10.31
N ALA A 294 0.02 16.32 -10.72
CA ALA A 294 -0.58 17.47 -10.06
C ALA A 294 -2.11 17.37 -10.00
N ALA A 295 -2.76 17.02 -11.13
CA ALA A 295 -4.20 16.83 -11.19
C ALA A 295 -4.67 15.64 -10.34
N ASN A 296 -3.94 14.53 -10.33
CA ASN A 296 -4.25 13.38 -9.49
C ASN A 296 -4.28 13.77 -8.00
N ILE A 297 -3.18 14.32 -7.47
CA ILE A 297 -3.12 14.63 -6.04
C ILE A 297 -3.99 15.84 -5.68
N GLY A 298 -3.89 16.93 -6.45
CA GLY A 298 -4.62 18.17 -6.20
C GLY A 298 -6.13 17.98 -6.24
N LEU A 299 -6.67 17.42 -7.34
CA LEU A 299 -8.12 17.21 -7.47
C LEU A 299 -8.65 16.17 -6.48
N ASN A 300 -7.82 15.18 -6.10
CA ASN A 300 -8.20 14.26 -5.05
C ASN A 300 -8.40 14.98 -3.72
N ASN A 301 -7.41 15.77 -3.31
CA ASN A 301 -7.46 16.46 -2.04
C ASN A 301 -8.58 17.50 -2.03
N PHE A 302 -8.81 18.18 -3.16
CA PHE A 302 -9.96 19.07 -3.30
C PHE A 302 -11.28 18.30 -3.18
N SER A 303 -11.40 17.13 -3.79
CA SER A 303 -12.62 16.33 -3.66
C SER A 303 -12.90 15.90 -2.22
N LEU A 304 -11.87 15.67 -1.39
CA LEU A 304 -12.03 15.39 0.04
C LEU A 304 -12.61 16.57 0.83
N SER A 305 -12.47 17.81 0.34
CA SER A 305 -13.14 18.98 0.94
C SER A 305 -14.61 19.10 0.55
N LEU A 306 -15.04 18.38 -0.49
CA LEU A 306 -16.39 18.45 -1.06
C LEU A 306 -17.27 17.22 -0.76
N MET A 307 -16.66 16.11 -0.34
CA MET A 307 -17.38 14.86 -0.07
C MET A 307 -16.79 14.11 1.12
N ALA A 308 -17.56 13.17 1.66
CA ALA A 308 -17.08 12.24 2.67
C ALA A 308 -15.85 11.43 2.19
N ILE A 309 -14.89 11.24 3.08
CA ILE A 309 -13.65 10.48 2.83
C ILE A 309 -13.95 9.08 2.29
N SER A 310 -14.97 8.41 2.85
CA SER A 310 -15.41 7.07 2.43
C SER A 310 -15.78 7.03 0.94
N LEU A 311 -16.58 7.99 0.46
CA LEU A 311 -16.98 8.11 -0.95
C LEU A 311 -15.79 8.36 -1.87
N ASN A 312 -14.86 9.23 -1.46
CA ASN A 312 -13.62 9.45 -2.20
C ASN A 312 -12.82 8.14 -2.31
N LEU A 313 -12.72 7.38 -1.22
CA LEU A 313 -12.07 6.08 -1.23
C LEU A 313 -12.78 5.09 -2.16
N VAL A 314 -14.13 5.02 -2.18
CA VAL A 314 -14.91 4.18 -3.14
C VAL A 314 -14.38 4.45 -4.53
N ILE A 315 -14.46 5.72 -4.95
CA ILE A 315 -14.22 6.10 -6.34
C ILE A 315 -12.76 5.81 -6.67
N ARG A 316 -11.81 6.16 -5.78
CA ARG A 316 -10.39 5.87 -6.00
C ARG A 316 -10.08 4.37 -6.08
N THR A 317 -10.90 3.48 -5.53
CA THR A 317 -10.68 2.03 -5.72
C THR A 317 -10.90 1.60 -7.17
N CYS A 318 -11.56 2.40 -8.00
CA CYS A 318 -11.67 2.16 -9.44
C CYS A 318 -10.39 2.47 -10.23
N LEU A 319 -9.33 3.00 -9.60
CA LEU A 319 -8.08 3.37 -10.28
C LEU A 319 -7.46 2.24 -11.13
N PRO A 320 -7.38 0.97 -10.67
CA PRO A 320 -6.85 -0.10 -11.50
C PRO A 320 -7.67 -0.38 -12.75
N LEU A 321 -9.00 -0.25 -12.67
CA LEU A 321 -9.89 -0.43 -13.81
C LEU A 321 -9.68 0.67 -14.86
N VAL A 322 -9.63 1.93 -14.42
CA VAL A 322 -9.35 3.07 -15.31
C VAL A 322 -7.94 2.95 -15.89
N THR A 323 -6.96 2.50 -15.11
CA THR A 323 -5.59 2.23 -15.60
C THR A 323 -5.59 1.14 -16.67
N LEU A 324 -6.36 0.07 -16.49
CA LEU A 324 -6.48 -1.00 -17.49
C LEU A 324 -7.15 -0.52 -18.78
N ALA A 325 -8.21 0.27 -18.66
CA ALA A 325 -8.91 0.86 -19.79
C ALA A 325 -8.00 1.83 -20.58
N MET A 326 -7.26 2.70 -19.88
CA MET A 326 -6.30 3.61 -20.50
C MET A 326 -5.14 2.84 -21.17
N HIS A 327 -4.67 1.76 -20.54
CA HIS A 327 -3.64 0.89 -21.10
C HIS A 327 -4.12 0.22 -22.41
N ALA A 328 -5.38 -0.25 -22.45
CA ALA A 328 -6.00 -0.79 -23.65
C ALA A 328 -6.16 0.27 -24.75
N LEU A 329 -6.65 1.47 -24.39
CA LEU A 329 -6.81 2.59 -25.31
C LEU A 329 -5.48 3.00 -25.96
N ILE A 330 -4.43 3.16 -25.16
CA ILE A 330 -3.10 3.51 -25.68
C ILE A 330 -2.52 2.34 -26.50
N GLY A 331 -2.82 1.08 -26.14
CA GLY A 331 -2.45 -0.08 -26.95
C GLY A 331 -3.08 -0.09 -28.35
N VAL A 332 -4.29 0.47 -28.50
CA VAL A 332 -4.93 0.68 -29.82
C VAL A 332 -4.28 1.83 -30.57
N LEU A 333 -3.99 2.94 -29.89
CA LEU A 333 -3.36 4.13 -30.50
C LEU A 333 -1.89 3.89 -30.90
N GLN A 334 -1.18 3.04 -30.16
CA GLN A 334 0.23 2.71 -30.38
C GLN A 334 0.44 1.19 -30.34
N PRO A 335 0.18 0.49 -31.46
CA PRO A 335 0.42 -0.93 -31.57
C PRO A 335 1.86 -1.29 -31.19
N GLY A 336 2.04 -2.17 -30.21
CA GLY A 336 3.35 -2.63 -29.74
C GLY A 336 3.96 -1.86 -28.57
N ALA A 337 3.37 -0.73 -28.15
CA ALA A 337 3.82 -0.03 -26.93
C ALA A 337 3.61 -0.90 -25.69
N PHE A 338 2.52 -1.68 -25.69
CA PHE A 338 2.03 -2.44 -24.55
C PHE A 338 1.58 -3.86 -24.91
N PRO A 339 1.77 -4.84 -24.01
CA PRO A 339 1.25 -6.19 -24.21
C PRO A 339 -0.28 -6.19 -24.14
N LYS A 340 -0.93 -7.06 -24.93
CA LYS A 340 -2.38 -7.24 -24.90
C LYS A 340 -2.82 -7.69 -23.50
N VAL A 341 -3.80 -6.98 -22.93
CA VAL A 341 -4.44 -7.34 -21.66
C VAL A 341 -5.19 -8.65 -21.83
N ARG A 342 -4.96 -9.62 -20.95
CA ARG A 342 -5.72 -10.88 -20.96
C ARG A 342 -7.06 -10.68 -20.27
N SER A 343 -8.13 -11.26 -20.81
CA SER A 343 -9.47 -11.15 -20.23
C SER A 343 -9.54 -11.68 -18.79
N SER A 344 -8.72 -12.66 -18.44
CA SER A 344 -8.62 -13.17 -17.07
C SER A 344 -8.01 -12.16 -16.09
N GLU A 345 -7.00 -11.39 -16.51
CA GLU A 345 -6.44 -10.31 -15.70
C GLU A 345 -7.48 -9.20 -15.48
N ALA A 346 -8.22 -8.85 -16.52
CA ALA A 346 -9.31 -7.89 -16.43
C ALA A 346 -10.41 -8.35 -15.46
N ALA A 347 -10.79 -9.63 -15.50
CA ALA A 347 -11.80 -10.20 -14.60
C ALA A 347 -11.37 -10.14 -13.13
N VAL A 348 -10.11 -10.47 -12.81
CA VAL A 348 -9.59 -10.40 -11.44
C VAL A 348 -9.53 -8.94 -10.95
N VAL A 349 -9.11 -8.01 -11.81
CA VAL A 349 -9.11 -6.58 -11.47
C VAL A 349 -10.52 -6.08 -11.21
N LEU A 350 -11.49 -6.43 -12.06
CA LEU A 350 -12.90 -6.08 -11.88
C LEU A 350 -13.47 -6.64 -10.57
N ALA A 351 -13.18 -7.90 -10.25
CA ALA A 351 -13.60 -8.51 -8.98
C ALA A 351 -13.02 -7.76 -7.78
N GLY A 352 -11.72 -7.42 -7.81
CA GLY A 352 -11.08 -6.65 -6.74
C GLY A 352 -11.65 -5.25 -6.56
N VAL A 353 -11.98 -4.55 -7.66
CA VAL A 353 -12.63 -3.23 -7.64
C VAL A 353 -14.07 -3.33 -7.12
N ALA A 354 -14.82 -4.35 -7.53
CA ALA A 354 -16.19 -4.57 -7.05
C ALA A 354 -16.22 -4.82 -5.53
N CYS A 355 -15.33 -5.68 -5.02
CA CYS A 355 -15.18 -5.89 -3.57
C CYS A 355 -14.80 -4.58 -2.86
N ALA A 356 -13.80 -3.84 -3.37
CA ALA A 356 -13.40 -2.58 -2.75
C ALA A 356 -14.55 -1.54 -2.73
N GLY A 357 -15.36 -1.49 -3.79
CA GLY A 357 -16.56 -0.67 -3.86
C GLY A 357 -17.61 -1.06 -2.81
N LEU A 358 -17.81 -2.35 -2.55
CA LEU A 358 -18.73 -2.86 -1.52
C LEU A 358 -18.28 -2.49 -0.09
N VAL A 359 -16.98 -2.54 0.23
CA VAL A 359 -16.43 -2.02 1.51
C VAL A 359 -16.94 -0.61 1.74
N THR A 360 -16.77 0.24 0.72
CA THR A 360 -17.00 1.66 0.86
C THR A 360 -18.49 2.06 0.76
N LEU A 361 -19.31 1.29 0.03
CA LEU A 361 -20.77 1.45 0.04
C LEU A 361 -21.37 1.13 1.41
N SER A 362 -20.77 0.20 2.17
CA SER A 362 -21.25 -0.15 3.50
C SER A 362 -21.18 1.02 4.50
N GLU A 363 -20.31 1.99 4.25
CA GLU A 363 -20.17 3.19 5.09
C GLU A 363 -21.13 4.33 4.71
N PHE A 364 -21.75 4.30 3.52
CA PHE A 364 -22.41 5.47 2.94
C PHE A 364 -23.87 5.68 3.38
N LYS A 365 -24.37 4.96 4.39
CA LYS A 365 -25.81 5.00 4.73
C LYS A 365 -26.18 6.22 5.57
N THR A 366 -26.38 7.38 4.95
CA THR A 366 -27.01 8.55 5.59
C THR A 366 -27.78 9.37 4.55
N SER A 367 -29.00 9.78 4.91
CA SER A 367 -29.93 10.54 4.07
C SER A 367 -29.37 11.93 3.76
N MET A 368 -29.19 12.28 2.49
CA MET A 368 -28.64 13.59 2.07
C MET A 368 -29.73 14.56 1.59
N ASP A 369 -29.53 15.83 1.89
CA ASP A 369 -30.35 16.95 1.42
C ASP A 369 -29.97 17.37 -0.03
N VAL A 370 -30.87 18.06 -0.72
CA VAL A 370 -30.72 18.43 -2.15
C VAL A 370 -29.57 19.41 -2.39
N ALA A 371 -29.26 20.29 -1.43
CA ALA A 371 -28.13 21.22 -1.52
C ALA A 371 -26.78 20.50 -1.43
N GLU A 372 -26.68 19.52 -0.54
CA GLU A 372 -25.49 18.68 -0.33
C GLU A 372 -25.19 17.85 -1.58
N PHE A 373 -26.24 17.40 -2.29
CA PHE A 373 -26.12 16.61 -3.51
C PHE A 373 -25.28 17.31 -4.59
N ARG A 374 -25.42 18.64 -4.79
CA ARG A 374 -24.66 19.37 -5.82
C ARG A 374 -23.16 19.44 -5.50
N GLN A 375 -22.82 19.77 -4.25
CA GLN A 375 -21.43 19.84 -3.79
C GLN A 375 -20.77 18.46 -3.85
N GLN A 376 -21.51 17.44 -3.42
CA GLN A 376 -21.07 16.07 -3.49
C GLN A 376 -20.84 15.61 -4.94
N MET A 377 -21.74 15.91 -5.87
CA MET A 377 -21.60 15.55 -7.29
C MET A 377 -20.36 16.23 -7.91
N LEU A 378 -20.09 17.49 -7.58
CA LEU A 378 -18.86 18.17 -7.99
C LEU A 378 -17.63 17.45 -7.44
N GLY A 379 -17.66 17.07 -6.16
CA GLY A 379 -16.62 16.24 -5.58
C GLY A 379 -16.41 14.95 -6.37
N VAL A 380 -17.48 14.22 -6.70
CA VAL A 380 -17.44 12.93 -7.42
C VAL A 380 -16.77 13.11 -8.77
N LEU A 381 -17.14 14.17 -9.50
CA LEU A 381 -16.52 14.53 -10.77
C LEU A 381 -15.01 14.81 -10.60
N MET A 382 -14.62 15.62 -9.63
CA MET A 382 -13.19 15.93 -9.36
C MET A 382 -12.39 14.68 -8.98
N CYS A 383 -12.97 13.78 -8.19
CA CYS A 383 -12.37 12.51 -7.84
C CYS A 383 -12.22 11.59 -9.06
N PHE A 384 -13.20 11.56 -9.97
CA PHE A 384 -13.11 10.79 -11.20
C PHE A 384 -12.01 11.34 -12.13
N VAL A 385 -11.93 12.65 -12.32
CA VAL A 385 -10.86 13.29 -13.10
C VAL A 385 -9.49 13.00 -12.48
N SER A 386 -9.37 13.05 -11.14
CA SER A 386 -8.17 12.65 -10.41
C SER A 386 -7.73 11.21 -10.73
N ILE A 387 -8.67 10.27 -10.84
CA ILE A 387 -8.37 8.87 -11.17
C ILE A 387 -7.87 8.71 -12.60
N CYS A 388 -8.49 9.40 -13.55
CA CYS A 388 -8.03 9.42 -14.94
C CYS A 388 -6.61 9.99 -15.02
N ALA A 389 -6.35 11.10 -14.33
CA ALA A 389 -5.02 11.70 -14.23
C ALA A 389 -4.02 10.75 -13.54
N GLY A 390 -4.42 10.07 -12.48
CA GLY A 390 -3.59 9.08 -11.79
C GLY A 390 -3.26 7.88 -12.67
N SER A 391 -4.22 7.41 -13.48
CA SER A 391 -4.01 6.34 -14.45
C SER A 391 -3.00 6.76 -15.52
N LEU A 392 -3.16 7.97 -16.05
CA LEU A 392 -2.26 8.54 -17.04
C LEU A 392 -0.84 8.73 -16.47
N ASP A 393 -0.70 9.23 -15.24
CA ASP A 393 0.58 9.37 -14.54
C ASP A 393 1.31 8.02 -14.40
N LEU A 394 0.62 6.95 -13.99
CA LEU A 394 1.23 5.61 -13.90
C LEU A 394 1.67 5.08 -15.27
N ILE A 395 0.87 5.29 -16.32
CA ILE A 395 1.20 4.82 -17.66
C ILE A 395 2.38 5.62 -18.25
N LEU A 396 2.37 6.94 -18.12
CA LEU A 396 3.47 7.81 -18.57
C LEU A 396 4.75 7.52 -17.80
N GLY A 397 4.68 7.27 -16.49
CA GLY A 397 5.84 6.87 -15.70
C GLY A 397 6.49 5.59 -16.21
N LYS A 398 5.68 4.61 -16.64
CA LYS A 398 6.17 3.37 -17.28
C LYS A 398 6.78 3.64 -18.66
N LEU A 399 6.15 4.49 -19.47
CA LEU A 399 6.66 4.86 -20.80
C LEU A 399 8.00 5.61 -20.71
N LEU A 400 8.13 6.55 -19.77
CA LEU A 400 9.37 7.29 -19.52
C LEU A 400 10.50 6.35 -19.08
N GLY A 401 10.22 5.40 -18.18
CA GLY A 401 11.19 4.38 -17.80
C GLY A 401 11.65 3.52 -18.98
N LYS A 402 10.72 3.06 -19.84
CA LYS A 402 11.05 2.16 -20.96
C LYS A 402 11.67 2.88 -22.16
N GLN A 403 11.15 4.03 -22.58
CA GLN A 403 11.57 4.74 -23.80
C GLN A 403 12.75 5.67 -23.57
N MET A 404 12.80 6.36 -22.42
CA MET A 404 13.87 7.29 -22.11
C MET A 404 14.97 6.67 -21.25
N GLY A 405 14.69 5.50 -20.64
CA GLY A 405 15.61 4.88 -19.68
C GLY A 405 15.84 5.77 -18.47
N LEU A 406 14.86 6.60 -18.10
CA LEU A 406 14.92 7.44 -16.91
C LEU A 406 14.74 6.57 -15.66
N ASN A 407 15.67 6.69 -14.72
CA ASN A 407 15.54 6.08 -13.42
C ASN A 407 14.40 6.73 -12.62
N ALA A 408 13.87 6.03 -11.63
CA ALA A 408 12.81 6.54 -10.76
C ALA A 408 13.18 7.88 -10.09
N MET A 409 14.42 8.00 -9.63
CA MET A 409 14.98 9.23 -9.04
C MET A 409 14.98 10.41 -10.02
N GLU A 410 15.44 10.20 -11.25
CA GLU A 410 15.43 11.22 -12.29
C GLU A 410 14.01 11.62 -12.66
N THR A 411 13.10 10.64 -12.75
CA THR A 411 11.67 10.87 -13.02
C THR A 411 11.04 11.75 -11.95
N THR A 412 11.30 11.46 -10.67
CA THR A 412 10.85 12.30 -9.54
C THR A 412 11.40 13.72 -9.67
N TRP A 413 12.70 13.87 -9.91
CA TRP A 413 13.33 15.19 -10.02
C TRP A 413 12.76 16.03 -11.18
N TYR A 414 12.63 15.45 -12.37
CA TYR A 414 12.10 16.14 -13.55
C TYR A 414 10.61 16.48 -13.42
N MET A 415 9.84 15.69 -12.67
CA MET A 415 8.42 15.91 -12.49
C MET A 415 8.10 16.95 -11.41
N SER A 416 8.89 17.00 -10.34
CA SER A 416 8.56 17.78 -9.15
C SER A 416 8.39 19.27 -9.41
N LEU A 417 9.29 19.91 -10.17
CA LEU A 417 9.20 21.35 -10.40
C LEU A 417 7.98 21.74 -11.26
N PRO A 418 7.72 21.14 -12.44
CA PRO A 418 6.52 21.45 -13.21
C PRO A 418 5.21 21.10 -12.46
N ALA A 419 5.22 20.04 -11.64
CA ALA A 419 4.06 19.69 -10.82
C ALA A 419 3.79 20.75 -9.74
N ALA A 420 4.83 21.25 -9.06
CA ALA A 420 4.70 22.36 -8.10
C ALA A 420 4.12 23.61 -8.77
N SER A 421 4.65 23.96 -9.95
CA SER A 421 4.16 25.11 -10.72
C SER A 421 2.71 24.95 -11.17
N ALA A 422 2.26 23.73 -11.50
CA ALA A 422 0.87 23.45 -11.86
C ALA A 422 -0.09 23.49 -10.65
N LEU A 423 0.40 23.20 -9.45
CA LEU A 423 -0.38 23.24 -8.20
C LEU A 423 -0.46 24.65 -7.58
N LEU A 424 0.46 25.55 -7.93
CA LEU A 424 0.50 26.88 -7.35
C LEU A 424 -0.73 27.75 -7.73
N PRO A 425 -1.20 27.80 -9.00
CA PRO A 425 -2.39 28.57 -9.35
C PRO A 425 -3.64 28.16 -8.55
N PRO A 426 -4.05 26.88 -8.45
CA PRO A 426 -5.20 26.53 -7.63
C PRO A 426 -4.99 26.86 -6.14
N ALA A 427 -3.77 26.70 -5.61
CA ALA A 427 -3.47 27.08 -4.22
C ALA A 427 -3.64 28.59 -3.95
N LEU A 428 -3.38 29.45 -4.94
CA LEU A 428 -3.50 30.90 -4.80
C LEU A 428 -4.92 31.41 -5.06
N PHE A 429 -5.63 30.82 -6.03
CA PHE A 429 -6.86 31.41 -6.58
C PHE A 429 -8.15 30.63 -6.27
N VAL A 430 -8.07 29.32 -5.98
CA VAL A 430 -9.28 28.51 -5.75
C VAL A 430 -9.68 28.60 -4.28
N HIS A 431 -10.89 29.10 -4.03
CA HIS A 431 -11.50 29.09 -2.71
C HIS A 431 -12.13 27.72 -2.47
N HIS A 432 -11.89 27.16 -1.29
CA HIS A 432 -12.49 25.89 -0.89
C HIS A 432 -13.02 25.99 0.55
N PRO A 433 -14.01 25.15 0.92
CA PRO A 433 -14.49 25.10 2.28
C PRO A 433 -13.39 24.62 3.22
N VAL A 434 -13.31 25.24 4.40
CA VAL A 434 -12.32 24.91 5.44
C VAL A 434 -13.03 24.67 6.77
N GLU A 435 -12.61 23.64 7.51
CA GLU A 435 -13.16 23.28 8.83
C GLU A 435 -12.70 24.23 9.97
N TRP A 436 -12.39 25.48 9.66
CA TRP A 436 -11.97 26.48 10.64
C TRP A 436 -13.16 27.34 11.05
N ARG A 437 -13.42 27.42 12.35
CA ARG A 437 -14.51 28.26 12.89
C ARG A 437 -14.30 29.72 12.48
N GLY A 438 -15.30 30.32 11.82
CA GLY A 438 -15.25 31.70 11.36
C GLY A 438 -14.61 31.93 9.98
N PHE A 439 -14.13 30.88 9.31
CA PHE A 439 -13.50 30.97 7.98
C PHE A 439 -14.17 29.98 7.01
N PRO A 440 -15.40 30.26 6.53
CA PRO A 440 -16.18 29.29 5.76
C PRO A 440 -15.58 28.96 4.40
N GLN A 441 -14.92 29.92 3.75
CA GLN A 441 -14.22 29.73 2.47
C GLN A 441 -12.95 30.57 2.46
N THR A 442 -11.84 29.95 2.15
CA THR A 442 -10.54 30.62 2.05
C THR A 442 -9.66 29.92 1.03
N THR A 443 -8.53 30.53 0.68
CA THR A 443 -7.53 29.95 -0.22
C THR A 443 -6.42 29.29 0.60
N ASP A 444 -5.75 28.27 0.04
CA ASP A 444 -4.60 27.64 0.70
C ASP A 444 -3.52 28.65 1.12
N TRP A 445 -3.33 29.71 0.32
CA TRP A 445 -2.39 30.78 0.62
C TRP A 445 -2.76 31.58 1.87
N ALA A 446 -4.04 31.95 2.00
CA ALA A 446 -4.53 32.64 3.18
C ALA A 446 -4.45 31.75 4.43
N VAL A 447 -4.73 30.45 4.27
CA VAL A 447 -4.50 29.44 5.32
C VAL A 447 -3.03 29.43 5.75
N LEU A 448 -2.08 29.37 4.81
CA LEU A 448 -0.65 29.41 5.12
C LEU A 448 -0.26 30.70 5.85
N MET A 449 -0.68 31.87 5.37
CA MET A 449 -0.35 33.14 6.04
C MET A 449 -0.86 33.16 7.47
N LYS A 450 -2.09 32.69 7.69
CA LYS A 450 -2.64 32.61 9.04
C LYS A 450 -1.88 31.62 9.93
N VAL A 451 -1.43 30.48 9.39
CA VAL A 451 -0.59 29.52 10.12
C VAL A 451 0.78 30.13 10.44
N LEU A 452 1.39 30.89 9.52
CA LEU A 452 2.69 31.53 9.74
C LEU A 452 2.62 32.61 10.81
N ASP A 453 1.54 33.39 10.83
CA ASP A 453 1.32 34.43 11.84
C ASP A 453 1.11 33.84 13.23
N LEU A 454 0.38 32.73 13.34
CA LEU A 454 0.02 32.12 14.63
C LEU A 454 1.08 31.14 15.15
N LYS A 455 1.58 30.23 14.29
CA LYS A 455 2.49 29.15 14.67
C LYS A 455 3.41 28.75 13.50
N PRO A 456 4.49 29.51 13.26
CA PRO A 456 5.39 29.27 12.12
C PRO A 456 6.09 27.91 12.17
N PHE A 457 6.22 27.30 13.35
CA PHE A 457 6.80 25.96 13.50
C PHE A 457 6.03 24.88 12.72
N THR A 458 4.73 25.07 12.46
CA THR A 458 3.94 24.15 11.61
C THR A 458 4.53 24.01 10.21
N LEU A 459 5.20 25.05 9.69
CA LEU A 459 5.88 24.98 8.40
C LEU A 459 6.99 23.93 8.39
N VAL A 460 7.70 23.72 9.49
CA VAL A 460 8.72 22.67 9.61
C VAL A 460 8.10 21.28 9.43
N LEU A 461 6.90 21.06 9.97
CA LEU A 461 6.16 19.81 9.79
C LEU A 461 5.75 19.62 8.32
N VAL A 462 5.36 20.68 7.62
CA VAL A 462 5.06 20.64 6.18
C VAL A 462 6.32 20.32 5.37
N LEU A 463 7.47 20.93 5.69
CA LEU A 463 8.74 20.65 5.03
C LEU A 463 9.19 19.19 5.24
N LEU A 464 9.06 18.68 6.48
CA LEU A 464 9.36 17.27 6.79
C LEU A 464 8.47 16.31 6.01
N SER A 465 7.20 16.68 5.79
CA SER A 465 6.28 15.94 4.93
C SER A 465 6.79 15.83 3.48
N GLY A 466 7.50 16.85 3.00
CA GLY A 466 8.18 16.86 1.70
C GLY A 466 9.28 15.81 1.61
N VAL A 467 10.06 15.61 2.67
CA VAL A 467 11.10 14.58 2.72
C VAL A 467 10.49 13.17 2.62
N PHE A 468 9.39 12.91 3.34
CA PHE A 468 8.68 11.63 3.21
C PHE A 468 8.07 11.44 1.82
N SER A 469 7.57 12.53 1.22
CA SER A 469 7.04 12.51 -0.14
C SER A 469 8.11 12.13 -1.19
N VAL A 470 9.38 12.52 -1.01
CA VAL A 470 10.49 12.08 -1.88
C VAL A 470 10.60 10.56 -1.89
N SER A 471 10.75 9.95 -0.71
CA SER A 471 10.88 8.49 -0.58
C SER A 471 9.69 7.77 -1.18
N TYR A 472 8.48 8.26 -0.93
CA TYR A 472 7.25 7.73 -1.51
C TYR A 472 7.26 7.82 -3.04
N ASN A 473 7.56 8.98 -3.63
CA ASN A 473 7.53 9.19 -5.08
C ASN A 473 8.62 8.37 -5.80
N VAL A 474 9.82 8.25 -5.22
CA VAL A 474 10.89 7.42 -5.77
C VAL A 474 10.48 5.94 -5.76
N LEU A 475 9.94 5.43 -4.64
CA LEU A 475 9.47 4.04 -4.56
C LEU A 475 8.28 3.79 -5.50
N ARG A 476 7.37 4.76 -5.62
CA ARG A 476 6.23 4.72 -6.54
C ARG A 476 6.71 4.56 -7.98
N TYR A 477 7.60 5.43 -8.45
CA TYR A 477 8.10 5.33 -9.83
C TYR A 477 8.98 4.10 -10.03
N ALA A 478 9.76 3.67 -9.04
CA ALA A 478 10.49 2.40 -9.12
C ALA A 478 9.51 1.22 -9.30
N MET A 479 8.39 1.21 -8.58
CA MET A 479 7.35 0.19 -8.71
C MET A 479 6.69 0.22 -10.09
N VAL A 480 6.34 1.40 -10.59
CA VAL A 480 5.75 1.57 -11.93
C VAL A 480 6.69 1.06 -13.02
N GLN A 481 7.97 1.39 -12.91
CA GLN A 481 8.99 1.03 -13.90
C GLN A 481 9.33 -0.48 -13.86
N GLN A 482 9.32 -1.12 -12.68
CA GLN A 482 9.69 -2.53 -12.52
C GLN A 482 8.52 -3.51 -12.66
N LEU A 483 7.36 -3.23 -12.04
CA LEU A 483 6.25 -4.18 -11.89
C LEU A 483 5.04 -3.90 -12.80
N SER A 484 5.03 -2.76 -13.51
CA SER A 484 3.96 -2.20 -14.36
C SER A 484 3.00 -1.23 -13.66
N ALA A 485 2.37 -0.38 -14.47
CA ALA A 485 1.36 0.59 -14.06
C ALA A 485 0.14 -0.08 -13.41
N SER A 486 -0.41 -1.14 -14.02
CA SER A 486 -1.56 -1.88 -13.50
C SER A 486 -1.25 -2.53 -12.15
N HIS A 487 -0.10 -3.17 -12.02
CA HIS A 487 0.34 -3.75 -10.74
C HIS A 487 0.50 -2.67 -9.66
N THR A 488 1.02 -1.50 -10.02
CA THR A 488 1.19 -0.40 -9.05
C THR A 488 -0.16 0.17 -8.62
N ALA A 489 -1.10 0.36 -9.55
CA ALA A 489 -2.47 0.79 -9.24
C ALA A 489 -3.15 -0.23 -8.30
N PHE A 490 -3.01 -1.52 -8.62
CA PHE A 490 -3.61 -2.60 -7.86
C PHE A 490 -2.99 -2.75 -6.46
N ALA A 491 -1.67 -2.57 -6.33
CA ALA A 491 -0.98 -2.50 -5.04
C ALA A 491 -1.41 -1.29 -4.20
N GLY A 492 -1.67 -0.14 -4.83
CA GLY A 492 -2.22 1.03 -4.15
C GLY A 492 -3.57 0.74 -3.49
N ASN A 493 -4.44 -0.04 -4.15
CA ASN A 493 -5.72 -0.47 -3.58
C ASN A 493 -5.54 -1.50 -2.46
N PHE A 494 -4.68 -2.49 -2.65
CA PHE A 494 -4.32 -3.44 -1.61
C PHE A 494 -3.80 -2.72 -0.35
N ASN A 495 -2.92 -1.74 -0.52
CA ASN A 495 -2.38 -0.94 0.59
C ASN A 495 -3.49 -0.22 1.37
N LYS A 496 -4.53 0.27 0.68
CA LYS A 496 -5.70 0.89 1.34
C LYS A 496 -6.51 -0.16 2.10
N ALA A 497 -6.88 -1.27 1.48
CA ALA A 497 -7.64 -2.35 2.12
C ALA A 497 -6.90 -2.90 3.36
N LEU A 498 -5.57 -3.08 3.25
CA LEU A 498 -4.73 -3.50 4.35
C LEU A 498 -4.65 -2.45 5.46
N THR A 499 -4.61 -1.16 5.11
CA THR A 499 -4.63 -0.07 6.11
C THR A 499 -5.96 -0.02 6.86
N ILE A 500 -7.10 -0.23 6.18
CA ILE A 500 -8.41 -0.35 6.83
C ILE A 500 -8.43 -1.56 7.75
N LEU A 501 -7.99 -2.72 7.27
CA LEU A 501 -7.93 -3.94 8.08
C LEU A 501 -7.08 -3.75 9.35
N ILE A 502 -5.93 -3.12 9.22
CA ILE A 502 -5.06 -2.77 10.34
C ILE A 502 -5.77 -1.82 11.29
N SER A 503 -6.47 -0.81 10.77
CA SER A 503 -7.22 0.17 11.58
C SER A 503 -8.34 -0.51 12.38
N LEU A 504 -9.03 -1.49 11.79
CA LEU A 504 -10.04 -2.31 12.48
C LEU A 504 -9.42 -3.19 13.57
N VAL A 505 -8.31 -3.89 13.28
CA VAL A 505 -7.59 -4.75 14.25
C VAL A 505 -7.05 -3.94 15.43
N LEU A 506 -6.63 -2.70 15.18
CA LEU A 506 -6.18 -1.77 16.21
C LEU A 506 -7.33 -1.09 16.97
N GLY A 507 -8.59 -1.29 16.56
CA GLY A 507 -9.76 -0.67 17.17
C GLY A 507 -9.87 0.84 16.92
N LEU A 508 -9.28 1.34 15.83
CA LEU A 508 -9.32 2.76 15.45
C LEU A 508 -10.58 3.12 14.68
N GLU A 509 -11.10 2.16 13.93
CA GLU A 509 -12.37 2.25 13.22
C GLU A 509 -13.36 1.29 13.87
N ARG A 510 -14.60 1.76 14.02
CA ARG A 510 -15.70 0.90 14.49
C ARG A 510 -16.30 0.20 13.30
N LEU A 511 -16.48 -1.11 13.43
CA LEU A 511 -17.24 -1.90 12.47
C LEU A 511 -18.66 -1.32 12.38
N PRO A 512 -19.24 -1.18 11.17
CA PRO A 512 -20.64 -0.79 11.04
C PRO A 512 -21.52 -1.88 11.64
N ASP A 513 -22.61 -1.50 12.29
CA ASP A 513 -23.50 -2.45 12.95
C ASP A 513 -24.30 -3.32 11.95
N GLY A 514 -24.64 -4.55 12.36
CA GLY A 514 -25.50 -5.46 11.61
C GLY A 514 -24.82 -6.15 10.41
N MET A 515 -25.58 -6.39 9.34
CA MET A 515 -25.11 -7.13 8.15
C MET A 515 -23.96 -6.44 7.41
N TRP A 516 -23.82 -5.12 7.56
CA TRP A 516 -22.77 -4.34 6.91
C TRP A 516 -21.38 -4.67 7.46
N CYS A 517 -21.27 -5.10 8.72
CA CYS A 517 -20.02 -5.63 9.27
C CYS A 517 -19.50 -6.80 8.42
N SER A 518 -20.37 -7.79 8.17
CA SER A 518 -20.03 -8.96 7.37
C SER A 518 -19.69 -8.59 5.93
N VAL A 519 -20.45 -7.67 5.33
CA VAL A 519 -20.17 -7.16 3.97
C VAL A 519 -18.80 -6.49 3.91
N MET A 520 -18.46 -5.63 4.87
CA MET A 520 -17.18 -4.95 4.92
C MET A 520 -16.02 -5.94 5.08
N LEU A 521 -16.14 -6.90 6.00
CA LEU A 521 -15.12 -7.93 6.23
C LEU A 521 -14.90 -8.83 5.00
N LEU A 522 -15.98 -9.34 4.40
CA LEU A 522 -15.91 -10.16 3.17
C LEU A 522 -15.29 -9.37 2.01
N SER A 523 -15.60 -8.08 1.93
CA SER A 523 -15.10 -7.22 0.87
C SER A 523 -13.61 -6.89 1.03
N ILE A 524 -13.12 -6.70 2.26
CA ILE A 524 -11.69 -6.57 2.56
C ILE A 524 -10.95 -7.85 2.16
N VAL A 525 -11.44 -9.02 2.60
CA VAL A 525 -10.85 -10.31 2.25
C VAL A 525 -10.86 -10.51 0.73
N GLY A 526 -11.98 -10.26 0.06
CA GLY A 526 -12.10 -10.37 -1.39
C GLY A 526 -11.13 -9.46 -2.16
N SER A 527 -10.92 -8.22 -1.70
CA SER A 527 -9.95 -7.30 -2.31
C SER A 527 -8.51 -7.81 -2.16
N ILE A 528 -8.16 -8.35 -0.99
CA ILE A 528 -6.85 -8.95 -0.71
C ILE A 528 -6.65 -10.22 -1.55
N SER A 529 -7.64 -11.11 -1.61
CA SER A 529 -7.56 -12.34 -2.42
C SER A 529 -7.44 -12.03 -3.93
N ALA A 530 -8.16 -11.03 -4.44
CA ALA A 530 -8.00 -10.57 -5.81
C ALA A 530 -6.57 -10.05 -6.08
N PHE A 531 -5.93 -9.40 -5.11
CA PHE A 531 -4.52 -8.99 -5.18
C PHE A 531 -3.56 -10.14 -5.30
N MET A 532 -3.74 -11.13 -4.43
CA MET A 532 -2.92 -12.33 -4.45
C MET A 532 -3.08 -13.06 -5.77
N ALA A 533 -4.31 -13.25 -6.24
CA ALA A 533 -4.59 -13.88 -7.53
C ALA A 533 -3.93 -13.14 -8.70
N TYR A 534 -4.08 -11.80 -8.78
CA TYR A 534 -3.48 -10.99 -9.83
C TYR A 534 -1.94 -11.06 -9.82
N SER A 535 -1.34 -11.01 -8.63
CA SER A 535 0.11 -11.08 -8.46
C SER A 535 0.66 -12.45 -8.86
N LEU A 536 -0.03 -13.53 -8.48
CA LEU A 536 0.31 -14.89 -8.89
C LEU A 536 0.20 -15.09 -10.40
N MET A 537 -0.87 -14.59 -11.02
CA MET A 537 -1.06 -14.65 -12.48
C MET A 537 0.05 -13.90 -13.21
N THR A 538 0.40 -12.70 -12.74
CA THR A 538 1.46 -11.88 -13.35
C THR A 538 2.81 -12.60 -13.26
N THR A 539 3.11 -13.20 -12.11
CA THR A 539 4.35 -13.97 -11.89
C THR A 539 4.38 -15.22 -12.78
N ALA A 540 3.28 -15.98 -12.85
CA ALA A 540 3.17 -17.15 -13.72
C ALA A 540 3.32 -16.78 -15.21
N ASN A 541 2.82 -15.60 -15.61
CA ASN A 541 2.95 -15.10 -16.97
C ASN A 541 4.40 -14.72 -17.30
N ALA A 542 5.12 -14.11 -16.36
CA ALA A 542 6.54 -13.79 -16.53
C ALA A 542 7.40 -15.05 -16.72
N VAL A 543 7.10 -16.13 -15.99
CA VAL A 543 7.79 -17.43 -16.12
C VAL A 543 7.49 -18.15 -17.43
N ARG A 544 6.34 -17.89 -18.07
CA ARG A 544 5.97 -18.50 -19.37
C ARG A 544 6.54 -17.77 -20.60
N SER A 545 6.99 -16.52 -20.45
CA SER A 545 7.62 -15.75 -21.54
C SER A 545 9.07 -16.10 -21.97
N PRO A 546 9.94 -16.81 -21.23
CA PRO A 546 11.35 -16.99 -21.61
C PRO A 546 11.52 -17.86 -22.86
N THR A 547 10.52 -18.68 -23.21
CA THR A 547 10.54 -19.49 -24.43
C THR A 547 10.52 -18.64 -25.70
N LYS A 548 10.05 -17.38 -25.64
CA LYS A 548 10.13 -16.46 -26.79
C LYS A 548 11.53 -15.92 -27.01
N VAL A 549 12.24 -15.59 -25.93
CA VAL A 549 13.62 -15.11 -26.02
C VAL A 549 14.54 -16.21 -26.53
N LEU A 550 14.36 -17.45 -26.06
CA LEU A 550 15.10 -18.60 -26.59
C LEU A 550 14.78 -18.86 -28.07
N LYS A 551 13.55 -18.63 -28.52
CA LYS A 551 13.18 -18.74 -29.95
C LYS A 551 13.73 -17.60 -30.80
N GLU A 552 13.75 -16.36 -30.29
CA GLU A 552 14.36 -15.23 -30.99
C GLU A 552 15.88 -15.38 -31.08
N VAL A 553 16.54 -15.83 -30.00
CA VAL A 553 17.98 -16.14 -30.03
C VAL A 553 18.26 -17.29 -31.01
N ALA A 554 17.48 -18.37 -30.96
CA ALA A 554 17.63 -19.49 -31.91
C ALA A 554 17.34 -19.09 -33.37
N GLN A 555 16.47 -18.10 -33.61
CA GLN A 555 16.22 -17.54 -34.95
C GLN A 555 17.26 -16.49 -35.39
N THR A 556 18.04 -15.95 -34.46
CA THR A 556 19.15 -15.05 -34.78
C THR A 556 20.45 -15.84 -35.02
N GLU A 557 20.54 -17.05 -34.47
CA GLU A 557 21.65 -18.00 -34.68
C GLU A 557 21.49 -18.89 -35.93
N ALA A 558 20.26 -19.05 -36.44
CA ALA A 558 19.94 -19.77 -37.68
C ALA A 558 19.83 -18.81 -38.87
#